data_AF-A0A2Z2J646-F1
#
_entry.id   AF-A0A2Z2J646-F1
#
_cell.length_a   1.000
_cell.length_b   1.000
_cell.length_c   1.000
_cell.angle_alpha   90.00
_cell.angle_beta   90.00
_cell.angle_gamma   90.00
#
_symmetry.space_group_name_H-M   'P 1'
#
loop_
_entity.id
_entity.type
_entity.pdbx_description
1 polymer ?
#
loop_
_entity_poly.entity_id
_entity_poly.type
_entity_poly.pdbx_seq_one_letter_code
_entity_poly.pdbx_strand_id
1 'polypeptide(L)'
;MPDVIYYFEPRWLRFATYWFFHITALAIPLALTFGLGYRPTWKGYRFAVGVTPVWMASAMAVNARTDGNYGFLNHAPGSPSIINLLGPWPWYILAEIGAVAGAWAAMTWPWETRRLRRDTVAAGAKGLLRRSVRAVANRL
;
A
#
# COMPACT_ATOMS: atom_id res chain seq x y z
N MET A 1 17.14 20.21 2.49
CA MET A 1 17.25 18.73 2.58
C MET A 1 16.43 18.16 1.43
N PRO A 2 17.00 17.33 0.55
CA PRO A 2 16.35 16.94 -0.71
C PRO A 2 15.27 15.89 -0.50
N ASP A 3 14.01 16.29 -0.65
CA ASP A 3 12.92 15.36 -0.90
C ASP A 3 12.79 15.12 -2.41
N VAL A 4 12.61 13.84 -2.75
CA VAL A 4 12.67 13.29 -4.12
C VAL A 4 11.74 14.01 -5.11
N ILE A 5 10.70 14.67 -4.59
CA ILE A 5 9.64 15.31 -5.37
C ILE A 5 10.12 16.57 -6.12
N TYR A 6 11.18 17.27 -5.67
CA TYR A 6 11.54 18.57 -6.26
C TYR A 6 12.68 18.57 -7.28
N TYR A 7 13.48 17.51 -7.43
CA TYR A 7 14.75 17.58 -8.17
C TYR A 7 14.84 16.80 -9.50
N PHE A 8 13.80 16.07 -9.91
CA PHE A 8 13.82 15.38 -11.20
C PHE A 8 13.51 16.33 -12.36
N GLU A 9 14.53 16.64 -13.17
CA GLU A 9 14.41 17.27 -14.49
C GLU A 9 14.74 16.23 -15.58
N PRO A 10 13.97 16.16 -16.68
CA PRO A 10 12.97 17.14 -17.12
C PRO A 10 11.59 16.99 -16.46
N ARG A 11 10.90 18.12 -16.22
CA ARG A 11 9.56 18.19 -15.57
C ARG A 11 8.52 17.21 -16.09
N TRP A 12 8.48 16.95 -17.41
CA TRP A 12 7.52 16.02 -18.01
C TRP A 12 7.77 14.57 -17.58
N LEU A 13 9.05 14.18 -17.43
CA LEU A 13 9.42 12.84 -16.98
C LEU A 13 9.07 12.66 -15.51
N ARG A 14 9.31 13.67 -14.67
CA ARG A 14 8.87 13.68 -13.27
C ARG A 14 7.35 13.52 -13.16
N PHE A 15 6.60 14.29 -13.94
CA PHE A 15 5.14 14.19 -13.97
C PHE A 15 4.67 12.79 -14.42
N ALA A 16 5.23 12.28 -15.52
CA ALA A 16 4.90 10.95 -16.03
C ALA A 16 5.22 9.85 -15.01
N THR A 17 6.40 9.92 -14.38
CA THR A 17 6.85 8.95 -13.37
C THR A 17 5.98 8.98 -12.12
N TYR A 18 5.64 10.18 -11.64
CA TYR A 18 4.69 10.37 -10.54
C TYR A 18 3.36 9.66 -10.86
N TRP A 19 2.71 10.00 -11.97
CA TRP A 19 1.42 9.40 -12.32
C TRP A 19 1.51 7.91 -12.61
N PHE A 20 2.58 7.47 -13.28
CA PHE A 20 2.80 6.05 -13.57
C PHE A 20 2.81 5.22 -12.28
N PHE A 21 3.59 5.62 -11.27
CA PHE A 21 3.64 4.87 -10.01
C PHE A 21 2.31 4.91 -9.25
N HIS A 22 1.61 6.06 -9.21
CA HIS A 22 0.34 6.18 -8.51
C HIS A 22 -0.78 5.40 -9.19
N ILE A 23 -0.88 5.49 -10.52
CA ILE A 23 -1.86 4.71 -11.30
C ILE A 23 -1.57 3.23 -11.15
N THR A 24 -0.31 2.80 -11.28
CA THR A 24 0.05 1.38 -11.20
C THR A 24 -0.25 0.79 -9.81
N ALA A 25 0.11 1.52 -8.75
CA ALA A 25 -0.14 1.10 -7.37
C ALA A 25 -1.64 0.90 -7.08
N LEU A 26 -2.53 1.64 -7.74
CA LEU A 26 -3.98 1.50 -7.61
C LEU A 26 -4.57 0.50 -8.61
N ALA A 27 -4.13 0.52 -9.86
CA ALA A 27 -4.69 -0.29 -10.94
C ALA A 27 -4.43 -1.78 -10.74
N ILE A 28 -3.23 -2.18 -10.27
CA ILE A 28 -2.89 -3.59 -10.04
C ILE A 28 -3.84 -4.25 -9.03
N PRO A 29 -4.00 -3.77 -7.78
CA PRO A 29 -4.89 -4.42 -6.82
C PRO A 29 -6.36 -4.40 -7.27
N LEU A 30 -6.80 -3.36 -8.00
CA LEU A 30 -8.13 -3.31 -8.60
C LEU A 30 -8.30 -4.37 -9.68
N ALA A 31 -7.33 -4.52 -10.60
CA ALA A 31 -7.35 -5.52 -11.65
C ALA A 31 -7.30 -6.95 -11.09
N LEU A 32 -6.45 -7.20 -10.08
CA LEU A 32 -6.39 -8.49 -9.39
C LEU A 32 -7.73 -8.81 -8.71
N THR A 33 -8.30 -7.84 -8.01
CA THR A 33 -9.54 -8.04 -7.26
C THR A 33 -10.73 -8.16 -8.18
N PHE A 34 -11.01 -7.14 -8.99
CA PHE A 34 -12.24 -7.07 -9.79
C PHE A 34 -12.11 -7.76 -11.15
N GLY A 35 -10.94 -7.75 -11.78
CA GLY A 35 -10.72 -8.37 -13.10
C GLY A 35 -10.34 -9.85 -13.06
N LEU A 36 -9.50 -10.26 -12.10
CA LEU A 36 -9.02 -11.65 -11.97
C LEU A 36 -9.70 -12.44 -10.84
N GLY A 37 -10.54 -11.78 -10.04
CA GLY A 37 -11.34 -12.41 -9.00
C GLY A 37 -10.54 -12.80 -7.75
N TYR A 38 -9.34 -12.25 -7.53
CA TYR A 38 -8.62 -12.42 -6.28
C TYR A 38 -9.33 -11.70 -5.14
N ARG A 39 -9.19 -12.24 -3.93
CA ARG A 39 -9.87 -11.76 -2.72
C ARG A 39 -8.84 -11.68 -1.61
N PRO A 40 -8.71 -10.52 -0.94
CA PRO A 40 -7.80 -10.39 0.19
C PRO A 40 -8.27 -11.29 1.33
N THR A 41 -7.32 -11.68 2.18
CA THR A 41 -7.58 -12.48 3.37
C THR A 41 -7.00 -11.82 4.61
N TRP A 42 -7.51 -12.16 5.79
CA TRP A 42 -6.91 -11.70 7.04
C TRP A 42 -5.45 -12.15 7.21
N LYS A 43 -5.10 -13.32 6.65
CA LYS A 43 -3.71 -13.81 6.66
C LYS A 43 -2.83 -12.96 5.75
N GLY A 44 -3.32 -12.63 4.54
CA GLY A 44 -2.66 -11.73 3.60
C GLY A 44 -2.51 -10.31 4.16
N TYR A 45 -3.55 -9.78 4.81
CA TYR A 45 -3.53 -8.51 5.52
C TYR A 45 -2.43 -8.48 6.59
N ARG A 46 -2.39 -9.47 7.50
CA ARG A 46 -1.35 -9.55 8.54
C ARG A 46 0.05 -9.69 7.95
N PHE A 47 0.19 -10.43 6.86
CA PHE A 47 1.47 -10.52 6.14
C PHE A 47 1.89 -9.17 5.57
N ALA A 48 0.99 -8.45 4.89
CA ALA A 48 1.27 -7.12 4.35
C ALA A 48 1.66 -6.14 5.47
N VAL A 49 0.86 -6.05 6.54
CA VAL A 49 1.17 -5.24 7.72
C VAL A 49 2.51 -5.61 8.34
N GLY A 50 2.86 -6.91 8.41
CA GLY A 50 4.14 -7.36 8.96
C GLY A 50 5.35 -7.07 8.08
N VAL A 51 5.18 -7.01 6.75
CA VAL A 51 6.24 -6.66 5.80
C VAL A 51 6.45 -5.14 5.71
N THR A 52 5.42 -4.33 5.97
CA THR A 52 5.52 -2.87 5.90
C THR A 52 6.64 -2.27 6.76
N PRO A 53 6.86 -2.68 8.03
CA PRO A 53 8.00 -2.22 8.82
C PRO A 53 9.37 -2.55 8.20
N VAL A 54 9.49 -3.67 7.47
CA VAL A 54 10.73 -4.03 6.75
C VAL A 54 10.98 -3.05 5.61
N TRP A 55 9.93 -2.68 4.87
CA TRP A 55 10.01 -1.62 3.87
C TRP A 55 10.36 -0.26 4.51
N MET A 56 9.72 0.11 5.61
CA MET A 56 10.02 1.37 6.32
C MET A 56 11.48 1.42 6.77
N ALA A 57 11.99 0.36 7.38
CA ALA A 57 13.39 0.27 7.80
C ALA A 57 14.35 0.40 6.60
N SER A 58 14.02 -0.24 5.48
CA SER A 58 14.79 -0.15 4.24
C SER A 58 14.80 1.29 3.70
N ALA A 59 13.64 1.95 3.66
CA ALA A 59 13.50 3.34 3.23
C ALA A 59 14.27 4.30 4.13
N MET A 60 14.15 4.16 5.45
CA MET A 60 14.91 4.97 6.42
C MET A 60 16.42 4.75 6.27
N ALA A 61 16.87 3.53 6.01
CA ALA A 61 18.29 3.25 5.78
C ALA A 61 18.81 3.87 4.48
N VAL A 62 17.99 3.96 3.43
CA VAL A 62 18.34 4.70 2.21
C VAL A 62 18.35 6.20 2.48
N ASN A 63 17.31 6.72 3.13
CA ASN A 63 17.22 8.13 3.52
C ASN A 63 18.47 8.59 4.30
N ALA A 64 18.92 7.79 5.27
CA ALA A 64 20.13 8.09 6.05
C ALA A 64 21.41 8.14 5.20
N ARG A 65 21.47 7.42 4.08
CA ARG A 65 22.63 7.42 3.16
C ARG A 65 22.59 8.54 2.13
N THR A 66 21.40 8.98 1.75
CA THR A 66 21.21 9.97 0.69
C THR A 66 20.83 11.36 1.22
N ASP A 67 20.80 11.54 2.54
CA ASP A 67 20.22 12.71 3.22
C ASP A 67 18.78 12.99 2.76
N GLY A 68 18.05 11.92 2.44
CA GLY A 68 16.70 11.98 1.87
C GLY A 68 15.61 11.96 2.94
N ASN A 69 14.37 12.19 2.50
CA ASN A 69 13.18 12.04 3.34
C ASN A 69 12.03 11.34 2.59
N TYR A 70 12.32 10.21 1.95
CA TYR A 70 11.30 9.40 1.28
C TYR A 70 10.28 8.87 2.29
N GLY A 71 9.00 8.98 1.92
CA GLY A 71 7.87 8.63 2.79
C GLY A 71 7.67 9.56 3.98
N PHE A 72 8.38 10.69 4.05
CA PHE A 72 8.38 11.60 5.21
C PHE A 72 8.66 10.89 6.53
N LEU A 73 9.51 9.85 6.51
CA LEU A 73 9.79 9.01 7.68
C LEU A 73 10.73 9.66 8.70
N ASN A 74 11.57 10.60 8.27
CA ASN A 74 12.54 11.28 9.13
C ASN A 74 11.97 12.54 9.77
N HIS A 75 11.14 13.29 9.03
CA HIS A 75 10.46 14.49 9.50
C HIS A 75 9.27 14.83 8.58
N ALA A 76 8.32 15.59 9.11
CA ALA A 76 7.17 16.08 8.35
C ALA A 76 7.61 16.95 7.15
N PRO A 77 6.81 17.06 6.08
CA PRO A 77 7.09 17.98 4.99
C PRO A 77 7.12 19.43 5.46
N GLY A 78 7.97 20.25 4.82
CA GLY A 78 8.05 21.69 5.10
C GLY A 78 6.85 22.50 4.55
N SER A 79 6.09 21.93 3.62
CA SER A 79 4.84 22.52 3.10
C SER A 79 3.63 22.09 3.94
N PRO A 80 2.55 22.90 3.98
CA PRO A 80 1.31 22.51 4.65
C PRO A 80 0.77 21.16 4.15
N SER A 81 0.50 20.26 5.08
CA SER A 81 0.03 18.89 4.85
C SER A 81 -0.82 18.40 6.03
N ILE A 82 -1.64 17.39 5.79
CA ILE A 82 -2.39 16.70 6.85
C ILE A 82 -1.47 16.13 7.93
N ILE A 83 -0.23 15.76 7.56
CA ILE A 83 0.81 15.26 8.48
C ILE A 83 1.10 16.28 9.57
N ASN A 84 1.08 17.58 9.25
CA ASN A 84 1.34 18.63 10.22
C ASN A 84 0.25 18.72 11.30
N LEU A 85 -0.92 18.10 11.10
CA LEU A 85 -2.01 18.02 12.07
C LEU A 85 -1.91 16.81 13.01
N LEU A 86 -1.05 15.83 12.69
CA LEU A 86 -0.95 14.55 13.40
C LEU A 86 0.08 14.56 14.56
N GLY A 87 0.71 15.71 14.82
CA GLY A 87 1.68 15.91 15.89
C GLY A 87 3.14 15.77 15.44
N PRO A 88 4.10 15.93 16.37
CA PRO A 88 5.52 15.86 16.06
C PRO A 88 5.97 14.43 15.75
N TRP A 89 7.14 14.30 15.13
CA TRP A 89 7.79 13.01 15.02
C TRP A 89 8.07 12.42 16.43
N PRO A 90 7.84 11.13 16.70
CA PRO A 90 7.38 10.07 15.79
C PRO A 90 5.85 9.82 15.82
N TRP A 91 5.06 10.68 16.46
CA TRP A 91 3.62 10.46 16.66
C TRP A 91 2.80 10.46 15.37
N TYR A 92 3.08 11.33 14.41
CA TYR A 92 2.38 11.26 13.13
C TYR A 92 2.66 9.96 12.38
N ILE A 93 3.86 9.37 12.51
CA ILE A 93 4.19 8.07 11.91
C ILE A 93 3.31 6.98 12.51
N LEU A 94 3.12 6.97 13.83
CA LEU A 94 2.22 6.01 14.48
C LEU A 94 0.76 6.23 14.07
N ALA A 95 0.32 7.49 13.95
CA ALA A 95 -1.01 7.82 13.46
C ALA A 95 -1.23 7.34 12.02
N GLU A 96 -0.25 7.54 11.13
CA GLU A 96 -0.27 7.05 9.76
C GLU A 96 -0.29 5.52 9.66
N ILE A 97 0.54 4.84 10.45
CA ILE A 97 0.53 3.37 10.54
C ILE A 97 -0.87 2.88 10.93
N GLY A 98 -1.46 3.48 11.97
CA GLY A 98 -2.81 3.13 12.43
C GLY A 98 -3.88 3.39 11.36
N ALA A 99 -3.82 4.55 10.71
CA ALA A 99 -4.76 4.93 9.66
C ALA A 99 -4.67 3.98 8.43
N VAL A 100 -3.46 3.69 7.96
CA VAL A 100 -3.24 2.78 6.82
C VAL A 100 -3.64 1.35 7.16
N ALA A 101 -3.25 0.85 8.33
CA ALA A 101 -3.65 -0.49 8.79
C ALA A 101 -5.18 -0.59 8.91
N GLY A 102 -5.83 0.43 9.46
CA GLY A 102 -7.29 0.53 9.54
C GLY A 102 -7.95 0.53 8.16
N ALA A 103 -7.44 1.34 7.23
CA ALA A 103 -7.94 1.37 5.85
C ALA A 103 -7.80 0.02 5.16
N TRP A 104 -6.64 -0.64 5.27
CA TRP A 104 -6.43 -1.98 4.70
C TRP A 104 -7.31 -3.05 5.35
N ALA A 105 -7.54 -2.96 6.66
CA ALA A 105 -8.47 -3.83 7.36
C ALA A 105 -9.91 -3.63 6.84
N ALA A 106 -10.35 -2.38 6.68
CA ALA A 106 -11.65 -2.04 6.13
C ALA A 106 -11.81 -2.53 4.68
N MET A 107 -10.78 -2.40 3.84
CA MET A 107 -10.77 -2.95 2.48
C MET A 107 -10.79 -4.48 2.45
N THR A 108 -10.19 -5.14 3.44
CA THR A 108 -10.16 -6.61 3.56
C THR A 108 -11.47 -7.18 4.09
N TRP A 109 -12.12 -6.46 5.01
CA TRP A 109 -13.25 -6.93 5.80
C TRP A 109 -14.41 -7.52 4.98
N PRO A 110 -14.96 -6.84 3.95
CA PRO A 110 -16.09 -7.37 3.18
C PRO A 110 -15.81 -8.77 2.62
N TRP A 111 -14.58 -9.01 2.14
CA TRP A 111 -14.20 -10.24 1.46
C TRP A 111 -14.05 -11.45 2.39
N GLU A 112 -13.90 -11.23 3.70
CA GLU A 112 -13.81 -12.26 4.73
C GLU A 112 -15.15 -12.49 5.47
N THR A 113 -16.24 -11.88 5.01
CA THR A 113 -17.59 -12.22 5.48
C THR A 113 -17.99 -13.64 5.03
N ARG A 114 -18.74 -14.39 5.85
CA ARG A 114 -19.17 -15.77 5.52
C ARG A 114 -19.81 -15.87 4.13
N ARG A 115 -20.57 -14.86 3.71
CA ARG A 115 -21.19 -14.76 2.38
C ARG A 115 -20.16 -14.72 1.25
N LEU A 116 -19.18 -13.83 1.34
CA LEU A 116 -18.18 -13.62 0.28
C LEU A 116 -17.03 -14.64 0.31
N ARG A 117 -16.94 -15.47 1.36
CA ARG A 117 -16.00 -16.60 1.42
C ARG A 117 -16.48 -17.86 0.69
N ARG A 118 -17.78 -18.14 0.69
CA ARG A 118 -18.36 -19.41 0.18
C ARG A 118 -17.95 -19.73 -1.27
N ASP A 119 -17.90 -18.71 -2.13
CA ASP A 119 -17.66 -18.90 -3.57
C ASP A 119 -16.17 -18.70 -3.95
N THR A 120 -15.25 -19.00 -3.03
CA THR A 120 -13.81 -18.76 -3.23
C THR A 120 -12.95 -19.92 -2.74
N VAL A 121 -11.85 -20.17 -3.44
CA VAL A 121 -10.84 -21.18 -3.07
C VAL A 121 -9.52 -20.50 -2.70
N ALA A 122 -8.70 -21.15 -1.87
CA ALA A 122 -7.36 -20.64 -1.56
C ALA A 122 -6.52 -20.53 -2.83
N ALA A 123 -5.86 -19.38 -3.01
CA ALA A 123 -4.93 -19.15 -4.11
C ALA A 123 -3.49 -19.25 -3.59
N GLY A 124 -2.77 -20.31 -4.00
CA GLY A 124 -1.39 -20.58 -3.63
C GLY A 124 -1.19 -21.28 -2.28
N ALA A 125 0.00 -21.82 -2.06
CA ALA A 125 0.33 -22.70 -0.92
C ALA A 125 0.19 -22.03 0.47
N LYS A 126 0.31 -20.69 0.54
CA LYS A 126 0.27 -19.95 1.80
C LYS A 126 -1.13 -19.43 2.17
N GLY A 127 -2.11 -19.54 1.29
CA GLY A 127 -3.48 -19.05 1.53
C GLY A 127 -3.56 -17.55 1.85
N LEU A 128 -2.62 -16.75 1.33
CA LEU A 128 -2.60 -15.29 1.52
C LEU A 128 -3.71 -14.60 0.74
N LEU A 129 -4.12 -15.21 -0.37
CA LEU A 129 -5.21 -14.77 -1.21
C LEU A 129 -6.20 -15.91 -1.42
N ARG A 130 -7.43 -15.55 -1.74
CA ARG A 130 -8.42 -16.47 -2.29
C ARG A 130 -8.80 -16.04 -3.70
N ARG A 131 -9.37 -16.93 -4.50
CA ARG A 131 -9.84 -16.64 -5.85
C ARG A 131 -11.29 -17.08 -6.00
N SER A 132 -12.11 -16.26 -6.65
CA SER A 132 -13.51 -16.59 -6.94
C SER A 132 -13.64 -17.74 -7.92
N VAL A 133 -14.48 -18.72 -7.59
CA VAL A 133 -14.76 -19.88 -8.46
C VAL A 133 -15.48 -19.46 -9.74
N ARG A 134 -16.41 -18.50 -9.65
CA ARG A 134 -17.13 -17.94 -10.82
C ARG A 134 -16.18 -17.27 -11.83
N ALA A 135 -15.16 -16.57 -11.33
CA ALA A 135 -14.15 -15.93 -12.18
C ALA A 135 -13.24 -16.93 -12.90
N VAL A 136 -13.10 -18.15 -12.38
CA VAL A 136 -12.37 -19.25 -13.04
C VAL A 136 -13.26 -19.91 -14.10
N ALA A 137 -14.52 -20.18 -13.77
CA ALA A 137 -15.47 -20.83 -14.67
C ALA A 137 -15.74 -20.02 -15.96
N ASN A 138 -15.82 -18.69 -15.88
CA ASN A 138 -16.06 -17.83 -17.05
C ASN A 138 -14.83 -17.67 -18.00
N ARG A 139 -13.74 -18.41 -17.77
CA ARG A 139 -12.53 -18.38 -18.62
C ARG A 139 -12.27 -19.70 -19.36
N LEU A 140 -13.10 -20.72 -19.15
CA LEU A 140 -13.10 -21.99 -19.87
C LEU A 140 -14.24 -21.98 -20.89
#